data_AF-A0A832RIH2-F1
#
_entry.id   AF-A0A832RIH2-F1
#
_cell.length_a   1.000
_cell.length_b   1.000
_cell.length_c   1.000
_cell.angle_alpha   90.00
_cell.angle_beta   90.00
_cell.angle_gamma   90.00
#
_symmetry.space_group_name_H-M   'P 1'
#
loop_
_entity.id
_entity.type
_entity.pdbx_description
1 polymer ?
#
loop_
_entity_poly.entity_id
_entity_poly.type
_entity_poly.pdbx_seq_one_letter_code
_entity_poly.pdbx_strand_id
1 'polypeptide(L)'
;MAETNSENHGIKEQKQIEFLLQFSASTTDYCVCIVDIVSSTKIMMSLPHVKVSRYYEIFLNKMAEIVRKFDGIVVKNIGDSLLFYFPNTATKQTREFENVLNCCFAMLETNPEINQMMSSEDLPPIKYRI
;
A
#
# COMPACT_ATOMS: atom_id res chain seq x y z
N MET A 1 8.54 21.12 30.49
CA MET A 1 7.68 20.20 29.70
C MET A 1 7.05 20.85 28.47
N ALA A 2 7.06 22.19 28.30
CA ALA A 2 6.57 22.85 27.07
C ALA A 2 7.61 22.99 25.95
N GLU A 3 8.91 23.02 26.28
CA GLU A 3 10.00 23.26 25.32
C GLU A 3 10.28 22.06 24.40
N THR A 4 10.11 20.84 24.91
CA THR A 4 10.41 19.59 24.18
C THR A 4 9.41 19.27 23.04
N ASN A 5 8.21 19.86 23.07
CA ASN A 5 7.20 19.68 22.02
C ASN A 5 7.38 20.64 20.84
N SER A 6 8.00 21.80 21.06
CA SER A 6 8.23 22.80 20.01
C SER A 6 9.41 22.39 19.10
N GLU A 7 10.48 21.87 19.70
CA GLU A 7 11.64 21.35 18.96
C GLU A 7 11.29 20.14 18.08
N ASN A 8 10.45 19.23 18.59
CA ASN A 8 9.97 18.07 17.83
C ASN A 8 9.04 18.44 16.67
N HIS A 9 8.36 19.59 16.74
CA HIS A 9 7.51 20.09 15.66
C HIS A 9 8.36 20.68 14.54
N GLY A 10 9.34 21.53 14.87
CA GLY A 10 10.27 22.11 13.91
C GLY A 10 11.08 21.06 13.13
N ILE A 11 11.53 20.00 13.81
CA ILE A 11 12.28 18.90 13.16
C ILE A 11 11.42 18.13 12.15
N LYS A 12 10.12 17.96 12.40
CA LYS A 12 9.20 17.27 11.48
C LYS A 12 8.89 18.10 10.25
N GLU A 13 8.67 19.40 10.43
CA GLU A 13 8.44 20.34 9.32
C GLU A 13 9.68 20.45 8.42
N GLN A 14 10.88 20.53 9.01
CA GLN A 14 12.12 20.58 8.24
C GLN A 14 12.36 19.31 7.42
N LYS A 15 12.10 18.13 7.98
CA LYS A 15 12.18 16.86 7.24
C LYS A 15 11.15 16.77 6.13
N GLN A 16 9.93 17.29 6.34
CA GLN A 16 8.92 17.37 5.28
C GLN A 16 9.33 18.33 4.17
N ILE A 17 9.88 19.50 4.50
CA ILE A 17 10.34 20.48 3.51
C ILE A 17 11.52 19.91 2.70
N GLU A 18 12.49 19.27 3.35
CA GLU A 18 13.64 18.66 2.67
C GLU A 18 13.21 17.51 1.74
N PHE A 19 12.27 16.68 2.20
CA PHE A 19 11.64 15.65 1.37
C PHE A 19 10.90 16.26 0.16
N LEU A 20 10.12 17.32 0.35
CA LEU A 20 9.42 18.01 -0.73
C LEU A 20 10.38 18.67 -1.73
N LEU A 21 11.48 19.25 -1.25
CA LEU A 21 12.51 19.88 -2.08
C LEU A 21 13.24 18.84 -2.94
N GLN A 22 13.56 17.66 -2.39
CA GLN A 22 14.14 16.55 -3.13
C GLN A 22 13.23 16.09 -4.28
N PHE A 23 11.92 16.05 -4.07
CA PHE A 23 10.92 15.76 -5.11
C PHE A 23 10.76 16.88 -6.14
N SER A 24 11.05 18.13 -5.78
CA SER A 24 10.94 19.27 -6.71
C SER A 24 12.17 19.46 -7.61
N ALA A 25 13.32 18.94 -7.21
CA ALA A 25 14.60 19.23 -7.85
C ALA A 25 15.04 18.21 -8.91
N SER A 26 14.48 16.99 -8.91
CA SER A 26 14.91 15.93 -9.83
C SER A 26 13.81 14.93 -10.15
N THR A 27 13.78 14.45 -11.38
CA THR A 27 12.97 13.30 -11.79
C THR A 27 13.79 12.03 -11.60
N THR A 28 13.20 11.01 -10.98
CA THR A 28 13.83 9.70 -10.81
C THR A 28 12.90 8.61 -11.34
N ASP A 29 13.47 7.62 -12.04
CA ASP A 29 12.73 6.47 -12.55
C ASP A 29 12.50 5.45 -11.43
N TYR A 30 11.24 5.16 -11.15
CA TYR A 30 10.85 4.12 -10.19
C TYR A 30 9.89 3.11 -10.82
N CYS A 31 9.88 1.88 -10.28
CA CYS A 31 8.79 0.96 -10.54
C CYS A 31 7.58 1.33 -9.65
N VAL A 32 6.44 1.58 -10.29
CA VAL A 32 5.18 1.98 -9.66
C VAL A 32 4.15 0.90 -9.95
N CYS A 33 3.41 0.49 -8.92
CA CYS A 33 2.45 -0.61 -8.98
C CYS A 33 1.12 -0.19 -8.33
N ILE A 34 0.04 -0.81 -8.79
CA ILE A 34 -1.31 -0.64 -8.22
C ILE A 34 -1.89 -2.03 -8.02
N VAL A 35 -2.41 -2.33 -6.83
CA VAL A 35 -3.24 -3.53 -6.64
C VAL A 35 -4.68 -3.09 -6.44
N ASP A 36 -5.62 -3.73 -7.16
CA ASP A 36 -7.02 -3.32 -7.22
C ASP A 36 -8.00 -4.49 -7.07
N ILE A 37 -9.10 -4.27 -6.36
CA ILE A 37 -10.15 -5.26 -6.13
C ILE A 37 -10.95 -5.46 -7.42
N VAL A 38 -11.18 -6.72 -7.79
CA VAL A 38 -12.03 -7.05 -8.93
C VAL A 38 -13.50 -6.92 -8.54
N SER A 39 -14.26 -6.14 -9.31
CA SER A 39 -15.71 -5.99 -9.14
C SER A 39 -16.14 -5.45 -7.77
N SER A 40 -15.33 -4.60 -7.14
CA SER A 40 -15.63 -3.97 -5.84
C SER A 40 -17.01 -3.33 -5.79
N THR A 41 -17.42 -2.57 -6.81
CA THR A 41 -18.74 -1.94 -6.86
C THR A 41 -19.87 -2.94 -6.66
N LYS A 42 -19.80 -4.10 -7.35
CA LYS A 42 -20.81 -5.17 -7.22
C LYS A 42 -20.79 -5.78 -5.82
N ILE A 43 -19.61 -5.98 -5.25
CA ILE A 43 -19.45 -6.52 -3.89
C ILE A 43 -20.06 -5.54 -2.88
N MET A 44 -19.74 -4.25 -2.96
CA MET A 44 -20.24 -3.21 -2.07
C MET A 44 -21.76 -3.07 -2.11
N MET A 45 -22.38 -3.21 -3.29
CA MET A 45 -23.84 -3.18 -3.43
C MET A 45 -24.55 -4.33 -2.69
N SER A 46 -23.87 -5.46 -2.51
CA SER A 46 -24.42 -6.63 -1.82
C SER A 46 -24.09 -6.68 -0.33
N LEU A 47 -23.15 -5.85 0.12
CA LEU A 47 -22.61 -5.89 1.47
C LEU A 47 -23.35 -4.89 2.38
N PRO A 48 -23.69 -5.25 3.63
CA PRO A 48 -24.21 -4.28 4.58
C PRO A 48 -23.22 -3.11 4.76
N HIS A 49 -23.74 -1.88 4.81
CA HIS A 49 -22.91 -0.67 4.93
C HIS A 49 -21.88 -0.73 6.06
N VAL A 50 -22.24 -1.34 7.19
CA VAL A 50 -21.38 -1.50 8.37
C VAL A 50 -20.17 -2.41 8.14
N LYS A 51 -20.20 -3.26 7.11
CA LYS A 51 -19.15 -4.23 6.77
C LYS A 51 -18.22 -3.74 5.66
N VAL A 52 -18.60 -2.68 4.93
CA VAL A 52 -17.84 -2.14 3.79
C VAL A 52 -16.46 -1.64 4.21
N SER A 53 -16.36 -0.86 5.29
CA SER A 53 -15.08 -0.35 5.79
C SER A 53 -14.15 -1.50 6.16
N ARG A 54 -14.69 -2.52 6.83
CA ARG A 54 -13.93 -3.68 7.28
C ARG A 54 -13.40 -4.51 6.11
N TYR A 55 -14.20 -4.68 5.07
CA TYR A 55 -13.79 -5.36 3.84
C TYR A 55 -12.56 -4.69 3.20
N TYR A 56 -12.59 -3.36 3.07
CA TYR A 56 -11.43 -2.62 2.54
C TYR A 56 -10.24 -2.65 3.49
N GLU A 57 -10.48 -2.55 4.79
CA GLU A 57 -9.42 -2.57 5.81
C GLU A 57 -8.60 -3.85 5.75
N ILE A 58 -9.24 -5.03 5.74
CA ILE A 58 -8.56 -6.33 5.66
C ILE A 58 -7.67 -6.39 4.42
N PHE A 59 -8.22 -6.03 3.27
CA PHE A 59 -7.51 -6.09 2.00
C PHE A 59 -6.34 -5.10 1.95
N LEU A 60 -6.61 -3.80 2.18
CA LEU A 60 -5.61 -2.74 2.03
C LEU A 60 -4.48 -2.89 3.05
N ASN A 61 -4.80 -3.28 4.29
CA ASN A 61 -3.77 -3.50 5.30
C ASN A 61 -2.88 -4.70 4.97
N LYS A 62 -3.46 -5.81 4.49
CA LYS A 62 -2.65 -6.97 4.09
C LYS A 62 -1.75 -6.66 2.90
N MET A 63 -2.26 -5.94 1.90
CA MET A 63 -1.43 -5.50 0.76
C MET A 63 -0.32 -4.54 1.22
N ALA A 64 -0.63 -3.58 2.08
CA ALA A 64 0.36 -2.65 2.63
C ALA A 64 1.44 -3.36 3.48
N GLU A 65 1.07 -4.40 4.22
CA GLU A 65 2.02 -5.25 4.96
C GLU A 65 3.02 -5.91 3.99
N ILE A 66 2.53 -6.51 2.92
CA ILE A 66 3.36 -7.17 1.91
C ILE A 66 4.28 -6.15 1.23
N VAL A 67 3.75 -5.00 0.78
CA VAL A 67 4.57 -3.93 0.17
C VAL A 67 5.77 -3.58 1.06
N ARG A 68 5.55 -3.36 2.36
CA ARG A 68 6.61 -2.99 3.31
C ARG A 68 7.63 -4.10 3.53
N LYS A 69 7.20 -5.37 3.48
CA LYS A 69 8.09 -6.54 3.61
C LYS A 69 9.11 -6.64 2.48
N PHE A 70 8.79 -6.08 1.31
CA PHE A 70 9.66 -6.06 0.13
C PHE A 70 10.25 -4.67 -0.12
N ASP A 71 10.43 -3.85 0.93
CA ASP A 71 11.04 -2.51 0.84
C ASP A 71 10.30 -1.52 -0.10
N GLY A 72 9.04 -1.82 -0.42
CA GLY A 72 8.17 -0.91 -1.14
C GLY A 72 7.58 0.17 -0.22
N ILE A 73 7.22 1.30 -0.82
CA ILE A 73 6.57 2.43 -0.14
C ILE A 73 5.14 2.54 -0.64
N VAL A 74 4.19 2.44 0.30
CA VAL A 74 2.78 2.76 0.05
C VAL A 74 2.64 4.28 -0.07
N VAL A 75 2.09 4.73 -1.19
CA VAL A 75 1.85 6.16 -1.46
C VAL A 75 0.52 6.58 -0.86
N LYS A 76 -0.56 5.91 -1.29
CA LYS A 76 -1.93 6.18 -0.87
C LYS A 76 -2.88 5.07 -1.32
N ASN A 77 -4.06 5.05 -0.71
CA ASN A 77 -5.21 4.31 -1.23
C ASN A 77 -5.87 5.13 -2.35
N ILE A 78 -6.37 4.46 -3.38
CA ILE A 78 -7.13 5.07 -4.48
C ILE A 78 -8.43 4.29 -4.62
N GLY A 79 -9.44 4.68 -3.83
CA GLY A 79 -10.67 3.91 -3.72
C GLY A 79 -10.42 2.54 -3.08
N ASP A 80 -10.68 1.49 -3.84
CA ASP A 80 -10.45 0.09 -3.51
C ASP A 80 -9.05 -0.42 -3.91
N SER A 81 -8.23 0.44 -4.53
CA SER A 81 -6.86 0.11 -4.90
C SER A 81 -5.83 0.66 -3.93
N LEU A 82 -4.62 0.09 -3.96
CA LEU A 82 -3.43 0.58 -3.25
C LEU A 82 -2.34 0.97 -4.25
N LEU A 83 -1.89 2.23 -4.22
CA LEU A 83 -0.75 2.72 -5.01
C LEU A 83 0.54 2.63 -4.20
N PHE A 84 1.57 2.00 -4.78
CA PHE A 84 2.87 1.83 -4.16
C PHE A 84 4.00 1.87 -5.19
N TYR A 85 5.23 2.08 -4.71
CA TYR A 85 6.42 2.12 -5.56
C TYR A 85 7.64 1.57 -4.83
N PHE A 86 8.72 1.31 -5.56
CA PHE A 86 9.97 0.79 -5.00
C PHE A 86 11.12 1.78 -5.22
N PRO A 87 11.64 2.43 -4.17
CA PRO A 87 12.70 3.42 -4.32
C PRO A 87 14.01 2.80 -4.83
N ASN A 88 14.31 1.56 -4.44
CA ASN A 88 15.57 0.91 -4.80
C ASN A 88 15.71 0.65 -6.31
N THR A 89 14.62 0.64 -7.08
CA THR A 89 14.69 0.46 -8.54
C THR A 89 15.37 1.64 -9.24
N ALA A 90 15.54 2.79 -8.58
CA ALA A 90 16.36 3.88 -9.09
C ALA A 90 17.82 3.48 -9.34
N THR A 91 18.31 2.45 -8.63
CA THR A 91 19.66 1.89 -8.85
C THR A 91 19.80 1.12 -10.16
N LYS A 92 18.68 0.79 -10.81
CA LYS A 92 18.61 0.03 -12.07
C LYS A 92 19.24 -1.37 -12.01
N GLN A 93 19.45 -1.91 -10.82
CA GLN A 93 19.95 -3.28 -10.62
C GLN A 93 18.83 -4.30 -10.83
N THR A 94 19.12 -5.38 -11.57
CA THR A 94 18.16 -6.46 -11.86
C THR A 94 17.49 -7.01 -10.60
N ARG A 95 18.26 -7.19 -9.52
CA ARG A 95 17.76 -7.68 -8.23
C ARG A 95 16.62 -6.83 -7.66
N GLU A 96 16.66 -5.52 -7.86
CA GLU A 96 15.61 -4.63 -7.34
C GLU A 96 14.30 -4.83 -8.11
N PHE A 97 14.36 -5.14 -9.41
CA PHE A 97 13.17 -5.49 -10.20
C PHE A 97 12.68 -6.91 -9.88
N GLU A 98 13.57 -7.86 -9.62
CA GLU A 98 13.18 -9.18 -9.10
C GLU A 98 12.44 -9.03 -7.75
N ASN A 99 12.89 -8.13 -6.88
CA ASN A 99 12.23 -7.84 -5.63
C ASN A 99 10.80 -7.28 -5.82
N VAL A 100 10.58 -6.41 -6.82
CA VAL A 100 9.23 -5.98 -7.21
C VAL A 100 8.37 -7.17 -7.61
N LEU A 101 8.86 -8.04 -8.50
CA LEU A 101 8.11 -9.21 -8.95
C LEU A 101 7.80 -10.18 -7.80
N ASN A 102 8.76 -10.39 -6.89
CA ASN A 102 8.56 -11.22 -5.70
C ASN A 102 7.49 -10.62 -4.76
N CYS A 103 7.42 -9.30 -4.63
CA CYS A 103 6.33 -8.64 -3.91
C CYS A 103 4.98 -8.94 -4.57
N CYS A 104 4.89 -8.81 -5.90
CA CYS A 104 3.66 -9.13 -6.63
C CYS A 104 3.27 -10.61 -6.50
N PHE A 105 4.23 -11.54 -6.56
CA PHE A 105 3.96 -12.96 -6.32
C PHE A 105 3.48 -13.22 -4.90
N ALA A 106 4.12 -12.65 -3.88
CA ALA A 106 3.68 -12.78 -2.50
C ALA A 106 2.26 -12.22 -2.28
N MET A 107 1.92 -11.11 -2.95
CA MET A 107 0.55 -10.61 -2.99
C MET A 107 -0.41 -11.63 -3.58
N LEU A 108 -0.08 -12.31 -4.68
CA LEU A 108 -0.95 -13.34 -5.27
C LEU A 108 -1.07 -14.58 -4.37
N GLU A 109 0.04 -15.00 -3.75
CA GLU A 109 0.10 -16.18 -2.89
C GLU A 109 -0.66 -16.00 -1.57
N THR A 110 -0.82 -14.77 -1.06
CA THR A 110 -1.62 -14.50 0.16
C THR A 110 -3.13 -14.55 -0.08
N ASN A 111 -3.60 -14.68 -1.32
CA ASN A 111 -5.04 -14.64 -1.62
C ASN A 111 -5.88 -15.64 -0.80
N PRO A 112 -5.44 -16.91 -0.59
CA PRO A 112 -6.17 -17.84 0.27
C PRO A 112 -6.24 -17.37 1.74
N GLU A 113 -5.16 -16.78 2.26
CA GLU A 113 -5.11 -16.22 3.62
C GLU A 113 -6.08 -15.04 3.77
N ILE A 114 -6.11 -14.13 2.79
CA ILE A 114 -7.06 -13.02 2.80
C ILE A 114 -8.50 -13.53 2.76
N ASN A 115 -8.80 -14.50 1.90
CA ASN A 115 -10.14 -15.09 1.85
C ASN A 115 -10.52 -15.83 3.14
N GLN A 116 -9.56 -16.42 3.85
CA GLN A 116 -9.80 -16.97 5.18
C GLN A 116 -10.15 -15.87 6.19
N MET A 117 -9.44 -14.73 6.18
CA MET A 117 -9.78 -13.57 7.02
C MET A 117 -11.17 -13.02 6.70
N MET A 118 -11.51 -12.85 5.42
CA MET A 118 -12.86 -12.43 4.99
C MET A 118 -13.93 -13.39 5.50
N SER A 119 -13.72 -14.70 5.32
CA SER A 119 -14.68 -15.71 5.77
C SER A 119 -14.87 -15.71 7.29
N SER A 120 -13.83 -15.42 8.08
CA SER A 120 -13.93 -15.36 9.54
C SER A 120 -14.79 -14.23 10.07
N GLU A 121 -15.08 -13.23 9.23
CA GLU A 121 -15.90 -12.05 9.55
C GLU A 121 -17.24 -12.01 8.78
N ASP A 122 -17.63 -13.15 8.19
CA ASP A 122 -18.81 -13.29 7.32
C ASP A 122 -18.79 -12.24 6.19
N LEU A 123 -17.64 -12.07 5.55
CA LEU A 123 -17.42 -11.22 4.38
C LEU A 123 -17.28 -12.06 3.12
N PRO A 124 -17.69 -11.55 1.94
CA PRO A 124 -17.57 -12.27 0.68
C PRO A 124 -16.09 -12.50 0.31
N PRO A 125 -15.79 -13.52 -0.50
CA PRO A 125 -14.45 -13.74 -0.97
C PRO A 125 -13.98 -12.61 -1.89
N ILE A 126 -12.68 -12.32 -1.84
CA ILE A 126 -12.03 -11.29 -2.61
C ILE A 126 -11.24 -11.85 -3.78
N LYS A 127 -11.20 -11.08 -4.87
CA LYS A 127 -10.30 -11.24 -6.00
C LYS A 127 -9.69 -9.88 -6.30
N TYR A 128 -8.44 -9.87 -6.77
CA TYR A 128 -7.72 -8.64 -7.09
C TYR A 128 -6.77 -8.86 -8.26
N ARG A 129 -6.30 -7.75 -8.82
CA ARG A 129 -5.28 -7.68 -9.87
C ARG A 129 -4.19 -6.72 -9.44
N ILE A 130 -2.97 -6.98 -9.88
CA ILE A 130 -1.77 -6.14 -9.66
C ILE A 130 -1.34 -5.61 -11.02
#